data_AF-A0A538HLA6-F1
#
_entry.id   AF-A0A538HLA6-F1
#
_cell.length_a   1.000
_cell.length_b   1.000
_cell.length_c   1.000
_cell.angle_alpha   90.00
_cell.angle_beta   90.00
_cell.angle_gamma   90.00
#
_symmetry.space_group_name_H-M   'P 1'
#
loop_
_entity.id
_entity.type
_entity.pdbx_description
1 polymer ?
#
loop_
_entity_poly.entity_id
_entity_poly.type
_entity_poly.pdbx_seq_one_letter_code
_entity_poly.pdbx_strand_id
1 'polypeptide(L)'
;MMCGGAPPATFQGAVTSTRRQLGHVGQKVRPPNLLEQRMTKFMRAPPSIRMAASVIVTATTLVVVGAGIAMRVFDHHEYATIWVGMWWALQTVTTVGYGDVTPKHPIGRVIAAAVMLEGIAFLAILTAAITSSFVARAQREQARSEGVEEAAFDARIEARLDEFAGRFDQLEAMLREQRKR
;
A
#
# COMPACT_ATOMS: atom_id res chain seq x y z
N MET A 1 71.40 46.63 -30.79
CA MET A 1 72.66 45.85 -30.81
C MET A 1 72.72 45.09 -29.48
N MET A 2 72.86 43.76 -29.55
CA MET A 2 73.19 42.82 -28.45
C MET A 2 72.08 42.64 -27.37
N CYS A 3 71.27 41.57 -27.40
CA CYS A 3 71.53 40.16 -27.05
C CYS A 3 71.41 39.85 -25.54
N GLY A 4 70.46 38.96 -25.20
CA GLY A 4 70.72 37.83 -24.29
C GLY A 4 70.02 37.82 -22.93
N GLY A 5 69.26 36.74 -22.68
CA GLY A 5 69.32 36.05 -21.38
C GLY A 5 68.06 36.06 -20.49
N ALA A 6 67.09 35.21 -20.81
CA ALA A 6 66.35 34.42 -19.80
C ALA A 6 66.79 32.96 -19.99
N PRO A 7 66.88 32.05 -18.98
CA PRO A 7 66.04 31.85 -17.76
C PRO A 7 66.93 31.46 -16.52
N PRO A 8 66.58 30.62 -15.50
CA PRO A 8 65.31 30.07 -14.96
C PRO A 8 65.17 30.13 -13.39
N ALA A 9 64.03 29.69 -12.84
CA ALA A 9 63.78 29.05 -11.51
C ALA A 9 62.41 29.48 -10.93
N THR A 10 61.33 28.71 -11.05
CA THR A 10 60.86 27.61 -10.16
C THR A 10 60.70 27.98 -8.67
N PHE A 11 59.46 28.22 -8.22
CA PHE A 11 58.89 27.89 -6.88
C PHE A 11 57.44 28.41 -6.84
N GLN A 12 56.40 27.63 -7.14
CA GLN A 12 55.68 26.69 -6.26
C GLN A 12 55.20 27.26 -4.92
N GLY A 13 53.87 27.43 -4.81
CA GLY A 13 53.15 27.41 -3.53
C GLY A 13 52.22 28.60 -3.27
N ALA A 14 50.94 28.50 -3.65
CA ALA A 14 49.83 29.20 -2.97
C ALA A 14 48.46 28.79 -3.54
N VAL A 15 48.09 27.50 -3.49
CA VAL A 15 46.68 27.11 -3.59
C VAL A 15 46.43 26.00 -2.57
N THR A 16 46.35 26.38 -1.30
CA THR A 16 45.82 25.52 -0.25
C THR A 16 45.26 26.39 0.86
N SER A 17 44.03 26.10 1.28
CA SER A 17 43.34 26.64 2.48
C SER A 17 42.20 27.65 2.27
N THR A 18 41.25 27.35 1.37
CA THR A 18 39.86 27.82 1.55
C THR A 18 38.88 26.65 1.38
N ARG A 19 39.07 25.58 2.16
CA ARG A 19 38.14 24.45 2.23
C ARG A 19 38.00 23.97 3.68
N ARG A 20 37.63 24.87 4.59
CA ARG A 20 37.40 24.48 5.99
C ARG A 20 36.39 25.36 6.72
N GLN A 21 35.28 25.70 6.08
CA GLN A 21 34.09 26.18 6.80
C GLN A 21 32.81 25.72 6.09
N LEU A 22 32.50 24.43 6.23
CA LEU A 22 31.13 23.95 6.17
C LEU A 22 30.97 23.09 7.42
N GLY A 23 30.64 23.77 8.52
CA GLY A 23 30.28 23.12 9.77
C GLY A 23 29.08 22.21 9.51
N HIS A 24 29.29 20.91 9.71
CA HIS A 24 28.22 19.94 9.76
C HIS A 24 27.25 20.32 10.87
N VAL A 25 26.12 20.90 10.49
CA VAL A 25 24.91 20.90 11.31
C VAL A 25 24.41 19.47 11.33
N GLY A 26 24.98 18.66 12.22
CA GLY A 26 24.50 17.33 12.53
C GLY A 26 23.19 17.44 13.32
N GLN A 27 22.07 17.54 12.61
CA GLN A 27 20.75 17.40 13.21
C GLN A 27 20.63 15.97 13.74
N LYS A 28 20.77 15.81 15.06
CA LYS A 28 20.61 14.53 15.74
C LYS A 28 19.13 14.15 15.69
N VAL A 29 18.71 13.51 14.59
CA VAL A 29 17.39 12.91 14.44
C VAL A 29 17.24 11.87 15.56
N ARG A 30 16.41 12.17 16.56
CA ARG A 30 16.08 11.20 17.61
C ARG A 30 15.48 9.98 16.91
N PRO A 31 15.98 8.75 17.14
CA PRO A 31 15.31 7.59 16.60
C PRO A 31 13.90 7.55 17.21
N PRO A 32 12.85 7.38 16.39
CA PRO A 32 11.49 7.31 16.90
C PRO A 32 11.41 6.18 17.93
N ASN A 33 10.72 6.43 19.05
CA ASN A 33 10.48 5.42 20.06
C ASN A 33 9.79 4.20 19.43
N LEU A 34 10.08 3.00 19.95
CA LEU A 34 9.51 1.74 19.43
C LEU A 34 7.96 1.76 19.41
N LEU A 35 7.36 2.57 20.31
CA LEU A 35 5.93 2.84 20.37
C LEU A 35 5.41 3.63 19.17
N GLU A 36 6.15 4.63 18.67
CA GLU A 36 5.76 5.40 17.48
C GLU A 36 5.86 4.57 16.21
N GLN A 37 6.87 3.71 16.12
CA GLN A 37 6.98 2.74 15.02
C GLN A 37 5.87 1.69 15.06
N ARG A 38 5.44 1.24 16.25
CA ARG A 38 4.30 0.32 16.37
C ARG A 38 2.97 1.01 16.05
N MET A 39 2.74 2.24 16.52
CA MET A 39 1.52 3.00 16.23
C MET A 39 1.37 3.33 14.74
N THR A 40 2.46 3.74 14.08
CA THR A 40 2.42 4.05 12.64
C THR A 40 2.26 2.79 11.78
N LYS A 41 2.73 1.63 12.24
CA LYS A 41 2.54 0.36 11.53
C LYS A 41 1.12 -0.20 11.69
N PHE A 42 0.49 0.05 12.84
CA PHE A 42 -0.92 -0.32 13.06
C PHE A 42 -1.89 0.53 12.23
N MET A 43 -1.55 1.81 11.94
CA MET A 43 -2.36 2.70 11.10
C MET A 43 -2.08 2.65 9.59
N ARG A 44 -1.03 1.96 9.13
CA ARG A 44 -0.62 1.94 7.70
C ARG A 44 -0.77 0.59 7.00
N ALA A 45 -1.15 -0.46 7.71
CA ALA A 45 -1.52 -1.71 7.05
C ALA A 45 -3.02 -1.67 6.76
N PRO A 46 -3.47 -1.57 5.48
CA PRO A 46 -4.82 -2.01 5.18
C PRO A 46 -4.94 -3.41 5.77
N PRO A 47 -5.97 -3.70 6.60
CA PRO A 47 -6.10 -5.02 7.20
C PRO A 47 -5.99 -6.02 6.07
N SER A 48 -4.92 -6.82 6.11
CA SER A 48 -4.65 -7.81 5.06
C SER A 48 -5.97 -8.54 4.80
N ILE A 49 -6.39 -8.67 3.54
CA ILE A 49 -7.68 -9.30 3.17
C ILE A 49 -7.92 -10.58 3.97
N ARG A 50 -6.84 -11.32 4.26
CA ARG A 50 -6.83 -12.54 5.07
C ARG A 50 -7.18 -12.30 6.55
N MET A 51 -6.63 -11.26 7.18
CA MET A 51 -6.96 -10.88 8.55
C MET A 51 -8.37 -10.30 8.66
N ALA A 52 -8.79 -9.48 7.70
CA ALA A 52 -10.16 -8.97 7.65
C ALA A 52 -11.15 -10.15 7.54
N ALA A 53 -10.92 -11.06 6.60
CA ALA A 53 -11.72 -12.27 6.44
C ALA A 53 -11.75 -13.14 7.71
N SER A 54 -10.60 -13.37 8.36
CA SER A 54 -10.56 -14.16 9.59
C SER A 54 -11.30 -13.48 10.76
N VAL A 55 -11.21 -12.15 10.88
CA VAL A 55 -11.95 -11.40 11.92
C VAL A 55 -13.45 -11.52 11.69
N ILE A 56 -13.90 -11.39 10.44
CA ILE A 56 -15.32 -11.51 10.08
C ILE A 56 -15.83 -12.92 10.39
N VAL A 57 -15.14 -13.98 9.93
CA VAL A 57 -15.56 -15.37 10.18
C VAL A 57 -15.61 -15.66 11.68
N THR A 58 -14.63 -15.17 12.43
CA THR A 58 -14.59 -15.34 13.89
C THR A 58 -15.75 -14.61 14.56
N ALA A 59 -15.99 -13.34 14.18
CA ALA A 59 -17.08 -12.54 14.71
C ALA A 59 -18.45 -13.17 14.41
N THR A 60 -18.67 -13.60 13.17
CA THR A 60 -19.90 -14.27 12.76
C THR A 60 -20.12 -15.59 13.48
N THR A 61 -19.07 -16.39 13.65
CA THR A 61 -19.17 -17.63 14.44
C THR A 61 -19.54 -17.33 15.89
N LEU A 62 -18.94 -16.30 16.50
CA LEU A 62 -19.26 -15.87 17.86
C LEU A 62 -20.71 -15.37 17.97
N VAL A 63 -21.21 -14.62 16.99
CA VAL A 63 -22.60 -14.14 16.99
C VAL A 63 -23.57 -15.30 16.79
N VAL A 64 -23.31 -16.24 15.86
CA VAL A 64 -24.18 -17.42 15.66
C VAL A 64 -24.29 -18.27 16.92
N VAL A 65 -23.16 -18.56 17.57
CA VAL A 65 -23.14 -19.34 18.81
C VAL A 65 -23.78 -18.54 19.96
N GLY A 66 -23.43 -17.27 20.12
CA GLY A 66 -23.96 -16.39 21.16
C GLY A 66 -25.46 -16.18 21.04
N ALA A 67 -25.97 -15.94 19.83
CA ALA A 67 -27.39 -15.80 19.54
C ALA A 67 -28.13 -17.12 19.75
N GLY A 68 -27.56 -18.25 19.35
CA GLY A 68 -28.16 -19.58 19.60
C GLY A 68 -28.30 -19.90 21.09
N ILE A 69 -27.29 -19.57 21.90
CA ILE A 69 -27.34 -19.70 23.36
C ILE A 69 -28.36 -18.72 23.96
N ALA A 70 -28.32 -17.44 23.54
CA ALA A 70 -29.22 -16.42 24.06
C ALA A 70 -30.69 -16.78 23.79
N MET A 71 -31.01 -17.25 22.58
CA MET A 71 -32.36 -17.68 22.21
C MET A 71 -32.82 -18.89 23.04
N ARG A 72 -31.92 -19.84 23.31
CA ARG A 72 -32.22 -20.97 24.20
C ARG A 72 -32.52 -20.54 25.64
N VAL A 73 -31.88 -19.47 26.12
CA VAL A 73 -32.09 -18.93 27.47
C VAL A 73 -33.39 -18.14 27.57
N PHE A 74 -33.66 -17.29 26.58
CA PHE A 74 -34.82 -16.39 26.62
C PHE A 74 -36.12 -17.00 26.09
N ASP A 75 -36.05 -18.01 25.21
CA ASP A 75 -37.21 -18.56 24.52
C ASP A 75 -37.11 -20.11 24.44
N HIS A 76 -36.95 -20.75 25.60
CA HIS A 76 -36.73 -22.19 25.69
C HIS A 76 -37.87 -23.07 25.14
N HIS A 77 -39.08 -22.51 24.96
CA HIS A 77 -40.23 -23.22 24.42
C HIS A 77 -40.12 -23.43 22.90
N GLU A 78 -39.69 -22.42 22.15
CA GLU A 78 -39.45 -22.52 20.70
C GLU A 78 -38.06 -23.10 20.39
N TYR A 79 -37.07 -22.80 21.22
CA TYR A 79 -35.70 -23.24 21.01
C TYR A 79 -35.37 -24.40 21.97
N ALA A 80 -35.82 -25.62 21.64
CA ALA A 80 -35.65 -26.79 22.50
C ALA A 80 -34.17 -27.12 22.78
N THR A 81 -33.30 -26.96 21.78
CA THR A 81 -31.86 -27.19 21.89
C THR A 81 -31.06 -25.99 21.34
N ILE A 82 -29.80 -25.86 21.78
CA ILE A 82 -28.88 -24.82 21.27
C ILE A 82 -28.72 -24.95 19.74
N TRP A 83 -28.77 -26.17 19.21
CA TRP A 83 -28.70 -26.44 17.78
C TRP A 83 -29.81 -25.76 16.98
N VAL A 84 -31.04 -25.71 17.51
CA VAL A 84 -32.15 -25.00 16.88
C VAL A 84 -31.91 -23.49 16.84
N GLY A 85 -31.34 -22.94 17.92
CA GLY A 85 -30.94 -21.52 17.98
C GLY A 85 -29.82 -21.20 16.99
N MET A 86 -28.81 -22.07 16.88
CA MET A 86 -27.73 -21.90 15.90
C MET A 86 -28.22 -22.02 14.46
N TRP A 87 -29.15 -22.95 14.18
CA TRP A 87 -29.80 -23.07 12.88
C TRP A 87 -30.53 -21.78 12.50
N TRP A 88 -31.35 -21.25 13.41
CA TRP A 88 -32.03 -19.97 13.22
C TRP A 88 -31.04 -18.81 12.98
N ALA A 89 -29.97 -18.72 13.78
CA ALA A 89 -28.98 -17.66 13.63
C ALA A 89 -28.24 -17.79 12.29
N LEU A 90 -27.88 -19.00 11.87
CA LEU A 90 -27.20 -19.27 10.61
C LEU A 90 -28.05 -18.84 9.40
N GLN A 91 -29.32 -19.25 9.34
CA GLN A 91 -30.21 -18.82 8.24
C GLN A 91 -30.49 -17.32 8.25
N THR A 92 -30.43 -16.66 9.41
CA THR A 92 -30.65 -15.22 9.54
C THR A 92 -29.44 -14.43 9.05
N VAL A 93 -28.23 -14.79 9.51
CA VAL A 93 -26.97 -14.15 9.07
C VAL A 93 -26.74 -14.35 7.58
N THR A 94 -27.04 -15.54 7.06
CA THR A 94 -26.93 -15.83 5.63
C THR A 94 -28.08 -15.27 4.80
N THR A 95 -29.05 -14.60 5.42
CA THR A 95 -30.25 -14.01 4.77
C THR A 95 -31.14 -15.01 4.03
N VAL A 96 -31.02 -16.31 4.33
CA VAL A 96 -31.87 -17.37 3.76
C VAL A 96 -33.28 -17.31 4.35
N GLY A 97 -33.38 -17.28 5.69
CA GLY A 97 -34.62 -17.11 6.43
C GLY A 97 -35.78 -18.03 6.03
N TYR A 98 -35.67 -19.34 6.27
CA TYR A 98 -36.75 -20.30 5.98
C TYR A 98 -38.05 -19.99 6.74
N GLY A 99 -37.95 -19.36 7.91
CA GLY A 99 -39.11 -18.98 8.73
C GLY A 99 -39.73 -20.13 9.51
N ASP A 100 -39.05 -21.27 9.56
CA ASP A 100 -39.41 -22.46 10.35
C ASP A 100 -39.34 -22.20 11.87
N VAL A 101 -38.36 -21.41 12.30
CA VAL A 101 -38.18 -20.98 13.69
C VAL A 101 -38.03 -19.47 13.70
N THR A 102 -38.81 -18.78 14.54
CA THR A 102 -38.77 -17.31 14.64
C THR A 102 -38.99 -16.86 16.08
N PRO A 103 -38.33 -15.79 16.56
CA PRO A 103 -38.56 -15.26 17.90
C PRO A 103 -39.95 -14.68 18.05
N LYS A 104 -40.76 -15.27 18.92
CA LYS A 104 -42.06 -14.71 19.31
C LYS A 104 -41.95 -13.71 20.45
N HIS A 105 -41.00 -13.89 21.38
CA HIS A 105 -40.83 -13.01 22.52
C HIS A 105 -40.21 -11.64 22.17
N PRO A 106 -40.62 -10.53 22.84
CA PRO A 106 -40.05 -9.20 22.60
C PRO A 106 -38.52 -9.13 22.76
N ILE A 107 -37.98 -9.82 23.77
CA ILE A 107 -36.52 -9.89 24.01
C ILE A 107 -35.82 -10.64 22.86
N GLY A 108 -36.39 -11.76 22.41
CA GLY A 108 -35.88 -12.51 21.26
C GLY A 108 -35.89 -11.68 19.96
N ARG A 109 -36.86 -10.79 19.78
CA ARG A 109 -36.92 -9.88 18.63
C ARG A 109 -35.81 -8.82 18.65
N VAL A 110 -35.41 -8.33 19.82
CA VAL A 110 -34.27 -7.41 19.93
C VAL A 110 -32.96 -8.12 19.54
N ILE A 111 -32.77 -9.36 20.00
CA ILE A 111 -31.63 -10.19 19.60
C ILE A 111 -31.66 -10.44 18.09
N ALA A 112 -32.82 -10.78 17.53
CA ALA A 112 -33.00 -10.96 16.10
C ALA A 112 -32.63 -9.72 15.30
N ALA A 113 -33.06 -8.54 15.73
CA ALA A 113 -32.71 -7.29 15.07
C ALA A 113 -31.19 -7.06 15.06
N ALA A 114 -30.50 -7.38 16.15
CA ALA A 114 -29.05 -7.28 16.21
C ALA A 114 -28.35 -8.26 15.24
N VAL A 115 -28.82 -9.52 15.17
CA VAL A 115 -28.30 -10.53 14.24
C VAL A 115 -28.55 -10.14 12.78
N MET A 116 -29.71 -9.54 12.47
CA MET A 116 -30.01 -9.04 11.13
C MET A 116 -29.08 -7.90 10.70
N LEU A 117 -28.78 -6.95 11.60
CA LEU A 117 -27.82 -5.88 11.34
C LEU A 117 -26.41 -6.42 11.10
N GLU A 118 -26.01 -7.42 11.88
CA GLU A 118 -24.73 -8.10 11.71
C GLU A 118 -24.65 -8.81 10.35
N GLY A 119 -25.70 -9.50 9.91
CA GLY A 119 -25.77 -10.14 8.59
C GLY A 119 -25.57 -9.16 7.43
N ILE A 120 -26.19 -7.98 7.50
CA ILE A 120 -26.00 -6.93 6.48
C ILE A 120 -24.56 -6.40 6.50
N ALA A 121 -24.00 -6.16 7.69
CA ALA A 121 -22.62 -5.73 7.84
C ALA A 121 -21.64 -6.77 7.27
N PHE A 122 -21.89 -8.06 7.52
CA PHE A 122 -21.12 -9.17 6.95
C PHE A 122 -21.09 -9.13 5.42
N LEU A 123 -22.26 -9.00 4.78
CA LEU A 123 -22.37 -8.95 3.32
C LEU A 123 -21.67 -7.72 2.72
N ALA A 124 -21.78 -6.56 3.39
CA ALA A 124 -21.12 -5.33 2.96
C ALA A 124 -19.59 -5.47 2.98
N ILE A 125 -19.04 -6.03 4.05
CA ILE A 125 -17.59 -6.23 4.18
C ILE A 125 -17.09 -7.30 3.20
N LEU A 126 -17.84 -8.39 3.01
CA LEU A 126 -17.52 -9.42 2.01
C LEU A 126 -17.41 -8.79 0.61
N THR A 127 -18.39 -7.98 0.24
CA THR A 127 -18.40 -7.26 -1.05
C THR A 127 -17.20 -6.32 -1.15
N ALA A 128 -16.95 -5.51 -0.13
CA ALA A 128 -15.81 -4.59 -0.10
C ALA A 128 -14.46 -5.30 -0.21
N ALA A 129 -14.31 -6.47 0.44
CA ALA A 129 -13.09 -7.27 0.37
C ALA A 129 -12.85 -7.81 -1.06
N ILE A 130 -13.91 -8.30 -1.72
CA ILE A 130 -13.85 -8.73 -3.11
C ILE A 130 -13.46 -7.56 -4.00
N THR A 131 -14.18 -6.43 -3.92
CA THR A 131 -13.89 -5.22 -4.70
C THR A 131 -12.46 -4.72 -4.48
N SER A 132 -11.99 -4.68 -3.23
CA SER A 132 -10.62 -4.29 -2.90
C SER A 132 -9.58 -5.18 -3.58
N SER A 133 -9.84 -6.49 -3.66
CA SER A 133 -8.95 -7.42 -4.36
C SER A 133 -8.87 -7.15 -5.87
N PHE A 134 -10.00 -6.80 -6.51
CA PHE A 134 -10.04 -6.44 -7.92
C PHE A 134 -9.34 -5.10 -8.18
N VAL A 135 -9.63 -4.08 -7.36
CA VAL A 135 -8.98 -2.76 -7.46
C VAL A 135 -7.47 -2.88 -7.26
N ALA A 136 -7.02 -3.65 -6.27
CA ALA A 136 -5.59 -3.88 -6.04
C ALA A 136 -4.90 -4.59 -7.20
N ARG A 137 -5.59 -5.47 -7.93
CA ARG A 137 -5.07 -6.09 -9.15
C ARG A 137 -5.01 -5.09 -10.30
N ALA A 138 -6.08 -4.32 -10.52
CA ALA A 138 -6.14 -3.31 -11.57
C ALA A 138 -5.05 -2.23 -11.40
N GLN A 139 -4.83 -1.75 -10.16
CA GLN A 139 -3.78 -0.77 -9.88
C GLN A 139 -2.37 -1.32 -10.14
N ARG A 140 -2.11 -2.60 -9.85
CA ARG A 140 -0.82 -3.22 -10.17
C ARG A 140 -0.58 -3.34 -11.66
N GLU A 141 -1.64 -3.60 -12.43
CA GLU A 141 -1.56 -3.67 -13.88
C GLU A 141 -1.33 -2.28 -14.50
N GLN A 142 -2.04 -1.26 -14.03
CA GLN A 142 -1.81 0.14 -14.44
C GLN A 142 -0.39 0.60 -14.14
N ALA A 143 0.09 0.42 -12.90
CA ALA A 143 1.46 0.80 -12.52
C ALA A 143 2.53 0.07 -13.35
N ARG A 144 2.26 -1.19 -13.75
CA ARG A 144 3.16 -1.94 -14.65
C ARG A 144 3.17 -1.35 -16.05
N SER A 145 2.01 -1.00 -16.60
CA SER A 145 1.90 -0.38 -17.92
C SER A 145 2.56 0.99 -17.96
N GLU A 146 2.33 1.83 -16.95
CA GLU A 146 2.98 3.14 -16.80
C GLU A 146 4.51 3.01 -16.74
N GLY A 147 5.04 2.07 -15.94
CA GLY A 147 6.49 1.85 -15.88
C GLY A 147 7.10 1.31 -17.18
N VAL A 148 6.34 0.55 -17.98
CA VAL A 148 6.80 0.12 -19.31
C VAL A 148 6.81 1.29 -20.29
N GLU A 149 5.81 2.16 -20.23
CA GLU A 149 5.73 3.35 -21.08
C GLU A 149 6.83 4.37 -20.76
N GLU A 150 7.10 4.60 -19.47
CA GLU A 150 8.20 5.45 -18.99
C GLU A 150 9.56 4.91 -19.45
N ALA A 151 9.84 3.62 -19.25
CA ALA A 151 11.09 3.01 -19.70
C ALA A 151 11.25 3.06 -21.24
N ALA A 152 10.16 2.89 -22.00
CA ALA A 152 10.19 2.99 -23.45
C ALA A 152 10.42 4.43 -23.93
N PHE A 153 9.87 5.42 -23.21
CA PHE A 153 10.08 6.83 -23.49
C PHE A 153 11.53 7.24 -23.24
N ASP A 154 12.09 6.86 -22.10
CA ASP A 154 13.49 7.14 -21.74
C ASP A 154 14.47 6.53 -22.75
N ALA A 155 14.28 5.26 -23.11
CA ALA A 155 15.10 4.60 -24.14
C ALA A 155 15.04 5.33 -25.49
N ARG A 156 13.87 5.93 -25.82
CA ARG A 156 13.70 6.69 -27.06
C ARG A 156 14.37 8.05 -26.99
N ILE A 157 14.39 8.70 -25.83
CA ILE A 157 15.15 9.94 -25.62
C ILE A 157 16.65 9.67 -25.77
N GLU A 158 17.17 8.64 -25.08
CA GLU A 158 18.60 8.28 -25.17
C GLU A 158 19.01 8.01 -26.62
N ALA A 159 18.24 7.21 -27.36
CA ALA A 159 18.52 6.94 -28.77
C ALA A 159 18.56 8.21 -29.65
N ARG A 160 17.72 9.20 -29.36
CA ARG A 160 17.72 10.49 -30.08
C ARG A 160 18.92 11.36 -29.70
N LEU A 161 19.31 11.36 -28.43
CA LEU A 161 20.48 12.09 -27.97
C LEU A 161 21.76 11.51 -28.58
N ASP A 162 21.88 10.19 -28.68
CA ASP A 162 23.00 9.52 -29.35
C ASP A 162 23.06 9.86 -30.85
N GLU A 163 21.90 9.90 -31.52
CA GLU A 163 21.79 10.33 -32.91
C GLU A 163 22.30 11.78 -33.09
N PHE A 164 21.91 12.70 -32.21
CA PHE A 164 22.39 14.08 -32.25
C PHE A 164 23.89 14.17 -31.96
N ALA A 165 24.39 13.47 -30.95
CA ALA A 165 25.80 13.44 -30.60
C ALA A 165 26.67 12.97 -31.77
N GLY A 166 26.26 11.89 -32.45
CA GLY A 166 26.97 11.39 -33.64
C GLY A 166 27.01 12.40 -34.79
N ARG A 167 25.96 13.19 -34.99
CA ARG A 167 25.94 14.28 -36.00
C ARG A 167 26.90 15.42 -35.64
N PHE A 168 27.04 15.76 -34.36
CA PHE A 168 28.00 16.77 -33.92
C PHE A 168 29.45 16.30 -34.14
N ASP A 169 29.76 15.05 -33.84
CA ASP A 169 31.09 14.47 -34.11
C ASP A 169 31.43 14.50 -35.60
N GLN A 170 30.45 14.21 -36.46
CA GLN A 170 30.63 14.29 -37.90
C GLN A 170 30.95 15.72 -38.37
N LEU A 171 30.30 16.74 -37.78
CA LEU A 171 30.61 18.15 -38.06
C LEU A 171 32.03 18.53 -37.63
N GLU A 172 32.45 18.11 -36.43
CA GLU A 172 33.82 18.35 -35.96
C GLU A 172 34.87 17.74 -36.89
N ALA A 173 34.63 16.53 -37.40
CA ALA A 173 35.52 15.87 -38.34
C ALA A 173 35.68 16.67 -39.64
N MET A 174 34.57 17.13 -40.23
CA MET A 174 34.60 17.94 -41.46
C MET A 174 35.34 19.27 -41.26
N LEU A 175 35.13 19.95 -40.13
CA LEU A 175 35.81 21.20 -39.83
C LEU A 175 37.32 21.03 -39.64
N ARG A 176 37.75 19.93 -38.99
CA ARG A 176 39.18 19.59 -38.86
C ARG A 176 39.83 19.35 -40.23
N GLU A 177 39.10 18.74 -41.16
CA GLU A 177 39.58 18.48 -42.52
C GLU A 177 39.77 19.79 -43.31
N GLN A 178 38.84 20.75 -43.19
CA GLN A 178 38.98 22.05 -43.84
C GLN A 178 40.13 22.89 -43.28
N ARG A 179 40.38 22.84 -41.97
CA ARG A 179 41.47 23.60 -41.32
C ARG A 179 42.88 23.16 -41.74
N LYS A 180 43.03 21.94 -42.28
CA LYS A 180 44.32 21.42 -42.76
C LYS A 180 44.66 21.84 -44.19
N ARG A 181 43.71 22.40 -44.93
CA ARG A 181 43.94 23.00 -46.26
C ARG A 181 44.25 24.49 -46.11
#